data_AF-A0A9K3N320-F1
#
_entry.id   AF-A0A9K3N320-F1
#
_cell.length_a   1.000
_cell.length_b   1.000
_cell.length_c   1.000
_cell.angle_alpha   90.00
_cell.angle_beta   90.00
_cell.angle_gamma   90.00
#
_symmetry.space_group_name_H-M   'P 1'
#
loop_
_entity.id
_entity.type
_entity.pdbx_description
1 polymer ?
#
loop_
_entity_poly.entity_id
_entity_poly.type
_entity_poly.pdbx_seq_one_letter_code
_entity_poly.pdbx_strand_id
1 'polypeptide(L)'
;MELECYERYEICERLAYYGISTNLVVYLTTELHEGTVKSSNNVTNWVGTVWMTPILGAFIADTYLGRYWTFMIASLIYLVVNI
;
A
#
# COMPACT_ATOMS: atom_id res chain seq x y z
N MET A 1 22.06 4.50 -13.81
CA MET A 1 20.73 5.08 -14.10
C MET A 1 19.62 4.36 -13.35
N GLU A 2 19.53 3.02 -13.40
CA GLU A 2 18.53 2.25 -12.62
C GLU A 2 18.72 2.38 -11.09
N LEU A 3 19.97 2.34 -10.60
CA LEU A 3 20.29 2.45 -9.16
C LEU A 3 19.88 3.79 -8.53
N GLU A 4 20.07 4.92 -9.23
CA GLU A 4 19.66 6.25 -8.69
C GLU A 4 18.14 6.43 -8.63
N CYS A 5 17.39 5.75 -9.51
CA CYS A 5 15.93 5.78 -9.48
C CYS A 5 15.41 4.98 -8.27
N TYR A 6 16.02 3.83 -8.00
CA TYR A 6 15.69 2.98 -6.87
C TYR A 6 15.96 3.67 -5.53
N GLU A 7 17.14 4.28 -5.36
CA GLU A 7 17.46 5.03 -4.14
C GLU A 7 16.49 6.19 -3.90
N ARG A 8 16.13 6.95 -4.95
CA ARG A 8 15.14 8.03 -4.83
C ARG A 8 13.76 7.51 -4.44
N TYR A 9 13.34 6.39 -5.00
CA TYR A 9 12.06 5.77 -4.67
C TYR A 9 12.01 5.34 -3.19
N GLU A 10 13.05 4.66 -2.69
CA GLU A 10 13.11 4.18 -1.31
C GLU A 10 13.10 5.35 -0.30
N ILE A 11 13.80 6.44 -0.60
CA ILE A 11 13.83 7.63 0.25
C ILE A 11 12.44 8.29 0.32
N CYS A 12 11.74 8.43 -0.80
CA CYS A 12 10.39 9.00 -0.84
C CYS A 12 9.39 8.14 -0.06
N GLU A 13 9.46 6.82 -0.21
CA GLU A 13 8.60 5.88 0.51
C GLU A 13 8.80 6.00 2.03
N ARG A 14 10.06 5.97 2.49
CA ARG A 14 10.38 6.12 3.91
C ARG A 14 9.94 7.48 4.45
N LEU A 15 10.17 8.57 3.70
CA LEU A 15 9.76 9.92 4.12
C LEU A 15 8.24 10.02 4.30
N ALA A 16 7.46 9.51 3.35
CA ALA A 16 6.01 9.49 3.44
C ALA A 16 5.52 8.64 4.61
N TYR A 17 6.11 7.46 4.83
CA TYR A 17 5.76 6.58 5.94
C TYR A 17 6.00 7.26 7.30
N TYR A 18 7.20 7.81 7.51
CA TYR A 18 7.51 8.50 8.76
C TYR A 18 6.66 9.77 8.97
N GLY A 19 6.39 10.52 7.91
CA GLY A 19 5.54 11.70 7.94
C GLY A 19 4.09 11.38 8.36
N ILE A 20 3.50 10.31 7.81
CA ILE A 20 2.15 9.88 8.18
C ILE A 20 2.13 9.28 9.58
N SER A 21 3.09 8.41 9.92
CA SER A 21 3.12 7.71 11.21
C SER A 21 3.17 8.67 12.41
N THR A 22 3.96 9.74 12.31
CA THR A 22 4.12 10.72 13.40
C THR A 22 2.89 11.63 13.53
N ASN A 23 2.28 12.02 12.42
CA ASN A 23 1.08 12.87 12.41
C ASN A 23 -0.18 12.11 12.84
N LEU A 24 -0.29 10.83 12.46
CA LEU A 24 -1.46 10.00 12.74
C LEU A 24 -1.65 9.79 14.26
N VAL A 25 -0.57 9.58 15.00
CA VAL A 25 -0.60 9.45 16.47
C VAL A 25 -1.18 10.70 17.11
N VAL A 26 -0.68 11.88 16.70
CA VAL A 26 -1.12 13.18 17.21
C VAL A 26 -2.56 13.49 16.80
N TYR A 27 -2.96 13.14 15.57
CA TYR A 27 -4.34 13.34 15.11
C TYR A 27 -5.35 12.50 15.92
N LEU A 28 -5.02 11.23 16.18
CA LEU A 28 -5.88 10.33 16.96
C LEU A 28 -6.01 10.73 18.44
N THR A 29 -4.96 11.30 19.04
CA THR A 29 -5.02 11.79 20.43
C THR A 29 -5.64 13.18 20.58
N THR A 30 -5.49 14.07 19.59
CA THR A 30 -5.84 15.49 19.73
C THR A 30 -7.20 15.85 19.12
N GLU A 31 -7.50 15.35 17.92
CA GLU A 31 -8.72 15.72 17.19
C GLU A 31 -9.87 14.76 17.48
N LEU A 32 -9.58 13.46 17.59
CA LEU A 32 -10.62 12.43 17.74
C LEU A 32 -11.08 12.22 19.19
N HIS A 33 -10.36 12.78 20.18
CA HIS A 33 -10.60 12.59 21.62
C HIS A 33 -10.86 11.12 22.04
N GLU A 34 -10.28 10.17 21.30
CA GLU A 34 -10.36 8.75 21.61
C GLU A 34 -9.53 8.47 22.86
N GLY A 35 -10.09 7.71 23.81
CA GLY A 35 -9.39 7.39 25.05
C GLY A 35 -8.03 6.78 24.75
N THR A 36 -6.99 7.11 25.54
CA THR A 36 -5.58 6.77 25.27
C THR A 36 -5.37 5.31 24.88
N VAL A 37 -6.17 4.41 25.45
CA VAL A 37 -6.17 2.96 25.16
C VAL A 37 -6.65 2.64 23.74
N LYS A 38 -7.75 3.25 23.28
CA LYS A 38 -8.29 3.04 21.92
C LYS A 38 -7.41 3.69 20.83
N SER A 39 -6.87 4.88 21.10
CA SER A 39 -5.95 5.55 20.19
C SER A 39 -4.68 4.71 19.95
N SER A 40 -4.05 4.22 21.03
CA SER A 40 -2.90 3.32 20.91
C SER A 40 -3.23 2.05 20.13
N ASN A 41 -4.38 1.43 20.39
CA ASN A 41 -4.79 0.21 19.68
C ASN A 41 -5.00 0.46 18.18
N ASN A 42 -5.54 1.62 17.79
CA ASN A 42 -5.74 1.97 16.39
C ASN A 42 -4.42 2.28 15.67
N VAL A 43 -3.47 2.96 16.34
CA VAL A 43 -2.12 3.18 15.81
C VAL A 43 -1.39 1.84 15.63
N THR A 44 -1.44 0.95 16.61
CA THR A 44 -0.83 -0.39 16.50
C THR A 44 -1.45 -1.19 15.36
N ASN A 45 -2.76 -1.11 15.15
CA ASN A 45 -3.43 -1.81 14.05
C ASN A 45 -3.08 -1.22 12.68
N TRP A 46 -2.92 0.11 12.59
CA TRP A 46 -2.43 0.78 11.38
C TRP A 46 -0.99 0.35 11.05
N VAL A 47 -0.09 0.38 12.04
CA VAL A 47 1.28 -0.12 11.87
C VAL A 47 1.26 -1.58 11.43
N GLY A 48 0.50 -2.45 12.11
CA GLY A 48 0.36 -3.85 11.72
C GLY A 48 -0.10 -4.04 10.27
N THR A 49 -1.02 -3.21 9.80
CA THR A 49 -1.49 -3.23 8.40
C THR A 49 -0.39 -2.83 7.43
N VAL A 50 0.39 -1.77 7.71
CA VAL A 50 1.50 -1.35 6.84
C VAL A 50 2.56 -2.44 6.68
N TRP A 51 2.81 -3.24 7.73
CA TRP A 51 3.74 -4.37 7.64
C TRP A 51 3.17 -5.56 6.86
N MET A 52 1.85 -5.73 6.79
CA MET A 52 1.19 -6.76 5.98
C MET A 52 1.03 -6.35 4.51
N THR A 53 0.92 -5.05 4.22
CA THR A 53 0.79 -4.49 2.87
C THR A 53 1.86 -4.99 1.87
N PRO A 54 3.17 -5.05 2.17
CA PRO A 54 4.16 -5.56 1.21
C PRO A 54 4.00 -7.05 0.93
N ILE A 55 3.50 -7.85 1.89
CA ILE A 55 3.21 -9.28 1.68
C ILE A 55 2.04 -9.45 0.71
N LEU A 56 0.96 -8.68 0.94
CA LEU A 56 -0.18 -8.64 0.02
C LEU A 56 0.23 -8.08 -1.35
N GLY A 57 1.07 -7.04 -1.37
CA GLY A 57 1.60 -6.42 -2.58
C GLY A 57 2.46 -7.38 -3.39
N ALA A 58 3.33 -8.17 -2.75
CA ALA A 58 4.11 -9.22 -3.40
C ALA A 58 3.20 -10.33 -3.95
N PHE A 59 2.24 -10.82 -3.16
CA PHE A 59 1.29 -11.83 -3.63
C PHE A 59 0.47 -11.35 -4.84
N ILE A 60 0.01 -10.09 -4.81
CA ILE A 60 -0.68 -9.45 -5.94
C ILE A 60 0.29 -9.29 -7.11
N ALA A 61 1.52 -8.83 -6.91
CA ALA A 61 2.50 -8.71 -7.98
C ALA A 61 2.75 -10.08 -8.66
N ASP A 62 2.97 -11.15 -7.89
CA ASP A 62 3.22 -12.48 -8.42
C ASP A 62 1.99 -13.09 -9.13
N THR A 63 0.79 -12.86 -8.61
CA THR A 63 -0.45 -13.35 -9.24
C THR A 63 -0.86 -12.51 -10.45
N TYR A 64 -0.76 -11.18 -10.38
CA TYR A 64 -1.20 -10.28 -11.45
C TYR A 64 -0.15 -10.08 -12.56
N LEU A 65 1.17 -10.01 -12.32
CA LEU A 65 2.14 -9.85 -13.42
C LEU A 65 2.09 -11.03 -14.43
N GLY A 66 1.68 -12.23 -14.00
CA GLY A 66 1.44 -13.36 -14.91
C GLY A 66 -0.02 -13.48 -15.40
N ARG A 67 -1.01 -13.28 -14.51
CA ARG A 67 -2.44 -13.52 -14.80
C ARG A 67 -3.16 -12.32 -15.42
N TYR A 68 -2.72 -11.09 -15.15
CA TYR A 68 -3.28 -9.87 -15.71
C TYR A 68 -3.14 -9.86 -17.23
N TRP A 69 -1.98 -10.24 -17.76
CA TRP A 69 -1.75 -10.34 -19.20
C TRP A 69 -2.67 -11.37 -19.86
N THR A 70 -2.88 -12.53 -19.24
CA THR A 70 -3.78 -13.56 -19.78
C THR A 70 -5.24 -13.10 -19.75
N PHE A 71 -5.67 -12.43 -18.68
CA PHE A 71 -7.03 -11.91 -18.56
C PHE A 71 -7.29 -10.75 -19.53
N MET A 72 -6.32 -9.85 -19.69
CA MET A 72 -6.37 -8.73 -20.65
C MET A 72 -6.46 -9.24 -22.08
N ILE A 73 -5.64 -10.23 -22.47
CA ILE A 73 -5.68 -10.83 -23.80
C ILE A 73 -7.01 -11.55 -24.03
N ALA A 74 -7.47 -12.36 -23.07
CA ALA A 74 -8.76 -13.06 -23.19
C ALA A 74 -9.94 -12.08 -23.31
N SER A 75 -9.95 -11.01 -22.52
CA SER A 75 -11.00 -9.98 -22.55
C SER A 75 -10.98 -9.18 -23.86
N LEU A 76 -9.79 -8.87 -24.39
CA LEU A 76 -9.64 -8.18 -25.67
C LEU A 76 -10.14 -9.06 -26.84
N ILE A 77 -9.76 -10.33 -26.85
CA ILE A 77 -10.24 -11.31 -27.85
C ILE A 77 -11.76 -11.43 -27.80
N TYR A 78 -12.35 -11.56 -26.59
CA TYR A 78 -13.79 -11.63 -26.44
C TYR A 78 -14.49 -10.39 -27.00
N LEU A 79 -13.99 -9.19 -26.70
CA LEU A 79 -14.58 -7.94 -27.16
C LEU A 79 -14.47 -7.75 -28.67
N VAL A 80 -13.36 -8.18 -29.29
CA VAL A 80 -13.16 -8.14 -30.76
C VAL A 80 -14.02 -9.19 -31.48
N VAL A 81 -14.29 -10.35 -30.87
CA VAL A 81 -15.13 -11.39 -31.48
C VAL A 81 -16.62 -11.13 -31.28
N ASN A 82 -16.99 -10.39 -30.23
CA ASN A 82 -18.37 -9.99 -29.93
C ASN A 82 -18.76 -8.64 -30.56
N ILE A 83 -17.88 -8.02 -31.35
CA ILE A 83 -18.17 -6.84 -32.20
C ILE A 83 -18.57 -7.30 -33.60
#